data_AF-A0AAD1QZN3-F1
#
_entry.id   AF-A0AAD1QZN3-F1
#
_cell.length_a   1.000
_cell.length_b   1.000
_cell.length_c   1.000
_cell.angle_alpha   90.00
_cell.angle_beta   90.00
_cell.angle_gamma   90.00
#
_symmetry.space_group_name_H-M   'P 1'
#
loop_
_entity.id
_entity.type
_entity.pdbx_description
1 polymer ?
#
loop_
_entity_poly.entity_id
_entity_poly.type
_entity_poly.pdbx_seq_one_letter_code
_entity_poly.pdbx_strand_id
1 'polypeptide(L)'
;MALTPDDLTILSINARGLNKPERRSGALRDFHANRASIVLIQETHFREGCRPKLTNHHFPTGYYSDYHAGKSRGTAILINKRIPFEERGQMTDRE
;
A
#
# COMPACT_ATOMS: atom_id res chain seq x y z
N MET A 1 -20.54 -3.74 15.19
CA MET A 1 -19.57 -3.20 16.16
C MET A 1 -18.89 -2.00 15.49
N ALA A 2 -18.91 -0.82 16.10
CA ALA A 2 -18.31 0.38 15.49
C ALA A 2 -16.80 0.42 15.77
N LEU A 3 -15.98 0.78 14.77
CA LEU A 3 -14.55 0.97 14.96
C LEU A 3 -14.28 2.20 15.82
N THR A 4 -13.55 2.01 16.91
CA THR A 4 -13.08 3.05 17.81
C THR A 4 -11.78 3.69 17.29
N PRO A 5 -11.40 4.88 17.76
CA PRO A 5 -10.15 5.53 17.38
C PRO A 5 -8.89 4.70 17.67
N ASP A 6 -8.96 3.81 18.66
CA ASP A 6 -7.84 2.98 19.13
C ASP A 6 -7.73 1.65 18.38
N ASP A 7 -8.73 1.30 17.56
CA ASP A 7 -8.75 0.03 16.85
C ASP A 7 -7.74 0.01 15.69
N LEU A 8 -6.81 -0.93 15.74
CA LEU A 8 -5.91 -1.22 14.64
C LEU A 8 -6.67 -1.94 13.53
N THR A 9 -7.00 -1.21 12.45
CA THR A 9 -7.63 -1.81 11.26
C THR A 9 -6.58 -2.15 10.20
N ILE A 10 -6.49 -3.42 9.82
CA ILE A 10 -5.61 -3.90 8.75
C ILE A 10 -6.47 -4.30 7.56
N LEU A 11 -6.19 -3.72 6.40
CA LEU A 11 -6.90 -4.01 5.16
C LEU A 11 -5.96 -4.77 4.22
N SER A 12 -6.37 -5.95 3.74
CA SER A 12 -5.64 -6.67 2.68
C SER A 12 -6.46 -6.67 1.40
N ILE A 13 -5.86 -6.23 0.28
CA ILE A 13 -6.51 -6.21 -1.03
C ILE A 13 -5.63 -6.75 -2.13
N ASN A 14 -6.21 -7.56 -3.00
CA ASN A 14 -5.68 -7.81 -4.33
C ASN A 14 -6.16 -6.69 -5.25
N ALA A 15 -5.24 -5.81 -5.67
CA ALA A 15 -5.59 -4.62 -6.45
C ALA A 15 -5.77 -4.90 -7.94
N ARG A 16 -5.36 -6.07 -8.45
CA ARG A 16 -5.39 -6.43 -9.89
C ARG A 16 -4.81 -5.32 -10.78
N GLY A 17 -3.75 -4.67 -10.32
CA GLY A 17 -3.01 -3.61 -11.01
C GLY A 17 -3.37 -2.17 -10.63
N LEU A 18 -2.34 -1.36 -10.36
CA LEU A 18 -2.44 0.05 -9.93
C LEU A 18 -1.66 1.03 -10.84
N ASN A 19 -1.39 0.63 -12.09
CA ASN A 19 -0.65 1.47 -13.05
C ASN A 19 -1.41 2.74 -13.48
N LYS A 20 -2.75 2.69 -13.47
CA LYS A 20 -3.59 3.82 -13.89
C LYS A 20 -3.81 4.81 -12.73
N PRO A 21 -3.64 6.13 -12.92
CA PRO A 21 -3.85 7.13 -11.88
C PRO A 21 -5.23 7.03 -11.22
N GLU A 22 -6.29 6.80 -12.00
CA GLU A 22 -7.66 6.74 -11.51
C GLU A 22 -7.86 5.57 -10.55
N ARG A 23 -7.23 4.41 -10.84
CA ARG A 23 -7.26 3.24 -9.97
C ARG A 23 -6.52 3.46 -8.66
N ARG A 24 -5.39 4.18 -8.68
CA ARG A 24 -4.66 4.55 -7.45
C ARG A 24 -5.48 5.51 -6.59
N SER A 25 -6.03 6.55 -7.19
CA SER A 25 -6.85 7.53 -6.48
C SER A 25 -8.09 6.87 -5.86
N GLY A 26 -8.75 5.96 -6.61
CA GLY A 26 -9.85 5.15 -6.09
C GLY A 26 -9.43 4.30 -4.89
N ALA A 27 -8.36 3.51 -5.02
CA ALA A 27 -7.86 2.67 -3.95
C ALA A 27 -7.51 3.47 -2.69
N LEU A 28 -6.77 4.59 -2.81
CA LEU A 28 -6.41 5.44 -1.69
C LEU A 28 -7.64 6.05 -0.99
N ARG A 29 -8.67 6.43 -1.76
CA ARG A 29 -9.94 6.91 -1.21
C ARG A 29 -10.64 5.81 -0.42
N ASP A 30 -10.67 4.59 -0.96
CA ASP A 30 -11.31 3.44 -0.33
C ASP A 30 -10.58 3.07 0.97
N PHE A 31 -9.24 3.11 0.99
CA PHE A 31 -8.44 2.85 2.20
C PHE A 31 -8.73 3.87 3.31
N HIS A 32 -8.86 5.15 2.94
CA HIS A 32 -9.20 6.21 3.87
C HIS A 32 -10.64 6.06 4.41
N ALA A 33 -11.61 5.77 3.53
CA ALA A 33 -13.01 5.57 3.91
C ALA A 33 -13.19 4.38 4.87
N ASN A 34 -12.41 3.31 4.66
CA ASN A 34 -12.38 2.15 5.56
C ASN A 34 -11.56 2.37 6.82
N ARG A 35 -11.03 3.58 7.06
CA ARG A 35 -10.19 3.89 8.23
C ARG A 35 -9.08 2.86 8.38
N ALA A 36 -8.38 2.51 7.29
CA ALA A 36 -7.30 1.53 7.39
C ALA A 36 -6.08 2.14 8.10
N SER A 37 -5.56 1.46 9.12
CA SER A 37 -4.29 1.79 9.78
C SER A 37 -3.11 1.26 8.99
N ILE A 38 -3.24 0.03 8.48
CA ILE A 38 -2.25 -0.63 7.63
C ILE A 38 -2.99 -1.18 6.41
N VAL A 39 -2.42 -1.00 5.22
CA VAL A 39 -2.95 -1.57 3.98
C VAL A 39 -1.92 -2.50 3.37
N LEU A 40 -2.30 -3.74 3.12
CA LEU A 40 -1.53 -4.76 2.43
C LEU A 40 -2.10 -4.90 1.01
N ILE A 41 -1.28 -4.64 0.01
CA ILE A 41 -1.70 -4.58 -1.39
C ILE A 41 -0.96 -5.68 -2.14
N GLN A 42 -1.71 -6.53 -2.85
CA GLN A 42 -1.18 -7.54 -3.75
C GLN A 42 -1.52 -7.22 -5.21
N GLU A 43 -0.77 -7.80 -6.14
CA GLU A 43 -0.91 -7.60 -7.58
C GLU A 43 -0.88 -6.11 -7.96
N THR A 44 0.13 -5.37 -7.47
CA THR A 44 0.31 -3.94 -7.80
C THR A 44 0.56 -3.73 -9.30
N HIS A 45 1.22 -4.69 -9.95
CA HIS A 45 1.60 -4.70 -11.36
C HIS A 45 2.46 -3.49 -11.77
N PHE A 46 3.18 -2.87 -10.84
CA PHE A 46 4.05 -1.75 -11.18
C PHE A 46 5.13 -2.16 -12.16
N ARG A 47 5.42 -1.28 -13.13
CA ARG A 47 6.46 -1.52 -14.14
C ARG A 47 7.83 -1.19 -13.57
N GLU A 48 8.81 -2.00 -13.95
CA GLU A 48 10.21 -1.76 -13.68
C GLU A 48 10.65 -0.36 -14.14
N GLY A 49 11.46 0.30 -13.30
CA GLY A 49 11.99 1.66 -13.55
C GLY A 49 10.96 2.80 -13.43
N CYS A 50 9.66 2.49 -13.35
CA CYS A 50 8.58 3.49 -13.43
C CYS A 50 7.49 3.29 -12.36
N ARG A 51 7.88 2.89 -11.13
CA ARG A 51 6.90 2.75 -10.03
C ARG A 51 6.20 4.09 -9.77
N PRO A 52 4.86 4.17 -9.92
CA PRO A 52 4.14 5.39 -9.59
C PRO A 52 4.11 5.61 -8.08
N LYS A 53 4.00 6.86 -7.65
CA LYS A 53 3.79 7.19 -6.23
C LYS A 53 2.45 6.60 -5.76
N LEU A 54 2.49 5.72 -4.77
CA LEU A 54 1.33 5.13 -4.08
C LEU A 54 1.26 5.57 -2.60
N THR A 55 1.82 6.74 -2.28
CA THR A 55 1.71 7.37 -0.96
C THR A 55 0.96 8.69 -1.07
N ASN A 56 0.32 9.10 0.03
CA ASN A 56 -0.37 10.39 0.13
C ASN A 56 -0.26 10.95 1.57
N HIS A 57 -0.99 12.03 1.85
CA HIS A 57 -0.98 12.64 3.18
C HIS A 57 -1.50 11.73 4.30
N HIS A 58 -2.38 10.77 3.99
CA HIS A 58 -2.92 9.82 4.97
C HIS A 58 -1.98 8.62 5.16
N PHE A 59 -1.35 8.17 4.09
CA PHE A 59 -0.40 7.06 4.05
C PHE A 59 0.96 7.56 3.55
N PRO A 60 1.73 8.26 4.40
CA PRO A 60 3.01 8.84 3.98
C PRO A 60 4.09 7.77 3.77
N THR A 61 4.01 6.66 4.50
CA THR A 61 5.01 5.58 4.47
C THR A 61 4.49 4.41 3.63
N GLY A 62 5.32 3.96 2.69
CA GLY A 62 5.00 2.82 1.84
C GLY A 62 6.22 1.95 1.58
N TYR A 63 6.04 0.64 1.74
CA TYR A 63 7.03 -0.39 1.41
C TYR A 63 6.57 -1.17 0.19
N TYR A 64 7.51 -1.58 -0.66
CA TYR A 64 7.20 -2.18 -1.95
C TYR A 64 8.11 -3.38 -2.19
N SER A 65 7.51 -4.45 -2.71
CA SER A 65 8.23 -5.56 -3.33
C SER A 65 7.75 -5.64 -4.76
N ASP A 66 8.55 -5.12 -5.68
CA ASP A 66 8.24 -5.12 -7.10
C ASP A 66 8.84 -6.38 -7.74
N TYR A 67 8.20 -6.93 -8.77
CA TYR A 67 8.74 -8.08 -9.51
C TYR A 67 9.26 -7.60 -10.86
N HIS A 68 10.55 -7.79 -11.10
CA HIS A 68 11.26 -7.20 -12.23
C HIS A 68 10.97 -7.91 -13.56
N ALA A 69 10.80 -9.23 -13.55
CA ALA A 69 10.71 -10.02 -14.78
C ALA A 69 9.30 -10.08 -15.42
N GLY A 70 8.29 -9.32 -14.97
CA GLY A 70 6.95 -9.38 -15.56
C GLY A 70 5.91 -8.39 -15.03
N LYS A 71 4.77 -8.27 -15.74
CA LYS A 71 3.71 -7.27 -15.47
C LYS A 71 2.63 -7.70 -14.47
N SER A 72 2.75 -8.88 -13.87
CA SER A 72 1.63 -9.55 -13.16
C SER A 72 1.87 -9.78 -11.67
N ARG A 73 2.92 -9.20 -11.09
CA ARG A 73 3.30 -9.44 -9.69
C ARG A 73 3.69 -8.14 -9.00
N GLY A 74 3.77 -8.20 -7.68
CA GLY A 74 4.20 -7.10 -6.82
C GLY A 74 3.26 -6.85 -5.66
N THR A 75 3.82 -6.44 -4.54
CA THR A 75 3.09 -6.13 -3.30
C THR A 75 3.51 -4.78 -2.74
N ALA A 76 2.62 -4.14 -2.00
CA ALA A 76 2.93 -2.93 -1.25
C ALA A 76 2.30 -2.95 0.14
N ILE A 77 2.94 -2.28 1.09
CA ILE A 77 2.42 -2.04 2.44
C ILE A 77 2.33 -0.54 2.62
N LEU A 78 1.17 -0.01 2.98
CA LEU A 78 0.98 1.40 3.31
C LEU A 78 0.67 1.55 4.80
N ILE A 79 1.34 2.50 5.46
CA ILE A 79 1.15 2.80 6.88
C ILE A 79 0.47 4.15 7.03
N ASN A 80 -0.64 4.19 7.76
CA ASN A 80 -1.37 5.42 8.02
C ASN A 80 -0.64 6.28 9.05
N LYS A 81 -0.53 7.60 8.82
CA LYS A 81 0.14 8.53 9.74
C LYS A 81 -0.48 8.61 11.14
N ARG A 82 -1.71 8.12 11.31
CA ARG A 82 -2.44 8.19 12.58
C ARG A 82 -1.95 7.18 13.63
N ILE A 83 -1.25 6.13 13.21
CA ILE A 83 -0.73 5.13 14.13
C ILE A 83 0.72 5.44 14.50
N PRO A 84 1.13 5.23 15.76
CA PRO A 84 2.53 5.29 16.14
C PRO A 84 3.24 4.12 15.47
N PHE A 85 4.04 4.40 14.46
CA PHE A 85 4.81 3.42 13.73
C PHE A 85 6.27 3.85 13.66
N GLU A 86 7.16 2.95 14.05
CA GLU A 86 8.60 3.12 13.99
C GLU A 86 9.19 1.91 13.25
N GLU A 87 9.86 2.17 12.12
CA GLU A 87 10.58 1.14 11.38
C GLU A 87 11.87 0.79 12.12
N ARG A 88 12.01 -0.48 12.55
CA ARG A 88 13.24 -0.98 13.20
C ARG A 88 14.26 -1.55 12.22
N GLY A 89 13.81 -1.94 11.03
CA GLY A 89 14.65 -2.48 9.97
C GLY A 89 13.82 -2.97 8.80
N GLN A 90 14.45 -2.97 7.62
CA GLN A 90 13.90 -3.49 6.38
C GLN A 90 14.93 -4.40 5.73
N MET A 91 14.48 -5.56 5.25
CA MET A 91 15.28 -6.45 4.42
C MET A 91 14.66 -6.51 3.04
N THR A 92 15.51 -6.36 2.03
CA THR A 92 15.15 -6.49 0.61
C THR A 92 16.13 -7.47 -0.02
N ASP A 93 15.58 -8.43 -0.75
CA ASP A 93 16.39 -9.36 -1.51
C ASP A 93 17.05 -8.64 -2.70
N ARG A 94 18.25 -9.08 -3.06
CA ARG A 94 18.94 -8.66 -4.28
C ARG A 94 18.40 -9.52 -5.43
N GLU A 95 17.22 -9.19 -5.96
CA GLU A 95 16.93 -9.55 -7.36
C GLU A 95 17.61 -8.55 -8.29
#